data_AF-A0A1S2QJ73-F1
#
_entry.id   AF-A0A1S2QJ73-F1
#
_cell.length_a   1.000
_cell.length_b   1.000
_cell.length_c   1.000
_cell.angle_alpha   90.00
_cell.angle_beta   90.00
_cell.angle_gamma   90.00
#
_symmetry.space_group_name_H-M   'P 1'
#
loop_
_entity.id
_entity.type
_entity.pdbx_description
1 polymer ?
#
loop_
_entity_poly.entity_id
_entity_poly.type
_entity_poly.pdbx_seq_one_letter_code
_entity_poly.pdbx_strand_id
1 'polypeptide(L)'
;MQPMEPISLDKAFASFDECWSPRIVAAVNDYDVRIAKFEAEHVWHVHEDTDEFFLVVEGEVHLGLREPAGARTVILTRGSVFTVPRGTEHRPSAPRRAEVLLFEPTGTLTVGDRHEEVPDHVDVTTGHTLT
;
A
#
# COMPACT_ATOMS: atom_id res chain seq x y z
N MET A 1 -11.98 -9.84 -12.11
CA MET A 1 -11.82 -10.85 -13.17
C MET A 1 -10.39 -11.34 -13.10
N GLN A 2 -10.15 -12.65 -13.02
CA GLN A 2 -8.78 -13.18 -12.95
C GLN A 2 -8.06 -12.97 -14.29
N PRO A 3 -6.81 -12.50 -14.30
CA PRO A 3 -6.07 -12.29 -15.54
C PRO A 3 -5.84 -13.64 -16.24
N MET A 4 -6.11 -13.71 -17.56
CA MET A 4 -5.91 -14.92 -18.36
C MET A 4 -4.44 -15.15 -18.76
N GLU A 5 -3.60 -14.12 -18.63
CA GLU A 5 -2.16 -14.14 -18.89
C GLU A 5 -1.40 -13.51 -17.71
N PRO A 6 -0.10 -13.83 -17.51
CA PRO A 6 0.70 -13.19 -16.48
C PRO A 6 0.80 -11.67 -16.68
N ILE A 7 0.64 -10.90 -15.59
CA ILE A 7 0.88 -9.46 -15.59
C ILE A 7 2.34 -9.18 -15.25
N SER A 8 3.02 -8.43 -16.11
CA SER A 8 4.36 -7.89 -15.83
C SER A 8 4.21 -6.65 -14.95
N LEU A 9 4.83 -6.66 -13.77
CA LEU A 9 4.80 -5.51 -12.86
C LEU A 9 5.41 -4.27 -13.51
N ASP A 10 6.53 -4.40 -14.24
CA ASP A 10 7.14 -3.28 -14.97
C ASP A 10 6.16 -2.60 -15.92
N LYS A 11 5.37 -3.39 -16.69
CA LYS A 11 4.34 -2.84 -17.59
C LYS A 11 3.17 -2.23 -16.83
N ALA A 12 2.76 -2.85 -15.73
CA ALA A 12 1.64 -2.38 -14.92
C ALA A 12 1.99 -1.06 -14.20
N PHE A 13 3.19 -0.94 -13.61
CA PHE A 13 3.65 0.34 -13.05
C PHE A 13 3.81 1.41 -14.13
N ALA A 14 4.21 1.05 -15.35
CA ALA A 14 4.31 2.00 -16.45
C ALA A 14 2.95 2.51 -16.99
N SER A 15 1.82 1.88 -16.64
CA SER A 15 0.50 2.23 -17.21
C SER A 15 -0.27 3.32 -16.47
N PHE A 16 0.21 3.76 -15.30
CA PHE A 16 -0.44 4.80 -14.49
C PHE A 16 0.62 5.66 -13.78
N ASP A 17 0.28 6.89 -13.39
CA ASP A 17 1.22 7.79 -12.72
C ASP A 17 0.80 8.23 -11.33
N GLU A 18 -0.48 8.05 -10.99
CA GLU A 18 -1.08 8.49 -9.74
C GLU A 18 -0.39 7.84 -8.54
N CYS A 19 -0.04 8.67 -7.55
CA CYS A 19 0.48 8.19 -6.27
C CYS A 19 -0.67 7.89 -5.31
N TRP A 20 -0.43 7.00 -4.35
CA TRP A 20 -1.40 6.59 -3.33
C TRP A 20 -2.73 6.06 -3.90
N SER A 21 -2.72 5.64 -5.16
CA SER A 21 -3.88 5.15 -5.91
C SER A 21 -3.58 3.73 -6.41
N PRO A 22 -3.87 2.69 -5.60
CA PRO A 22 -3.50 1.32 -5.95
C PRO A 22 -4.28 0.77 -7.14
N ARG A 23 -3.61 -0.10 -7.91
CA ARG A 23 -4.18 -0.91 -8.99
C ARG A 23 -4.15 -2.38 -8.59
N ILE A 24 -5.27 -3.07 -8.72
CA ILE A 24 -5.39 -4.51 -8.48
C ILE A 24 -4.84 -5.24 -9.70
N VAL A 25 -3.79 -6.05 -9.50
CA VAL A 25 -3.11 -6.80 -10.57
C VAL A 25 -3.41 -8.29 -10.53
N ALA A 26 -3.82 -8.83 -9.39
CA ALA A 26 -4.30 -10.20 -9.26
C ALA A 26 -5.19 -10.32 -8.03
N ALA A 27 -5.91 -11.43 -7.91
CA ALA A 27 -6.61 -11.79 -6.69
C ALA A 27 -6.27 -13.23 -6.30
N VAL A 28 -6.05 -13.46 -5.01
CA VAL A 28 -5.78 -14.77 -4.42
C VAL A 28 -6.89 -15.05 -3.42
N ASN A 29 -7.85 -15.92 -3.80
CA ASN A 29 -9.08 -16.12 -3.05
C ASN A 29 -9.83 -14.78 -2.82
N ASP A 30 -9.94 -14.37 -1.56
CA ASP A 30 -10.55 -13.13 -1.05
C ASP A 30 -9.52 -12.02 -0.75
N TYR A 31 -8.32 -12.12 -1.32
CA TYR A 31 -7.27 -11.10 -1.22
C TYR A 31 -6.96 -10.48 -2.58
N ASP A 32 -6.67 -9.18 -2.57
CA ASP A 32 -6.13 -8.47 -3.71
C ASP A 32 -4.61 -8.40 -3.62
N VAL A 33 -3.94 -8.68 -4.75
CA VAL A 33 -2.55 -8.24 -4.97
C VAL A 33 -2.65 -6.88 -5.66
N ARG A 34 -2.20 -5.84 -4.97
CA ARG A 34 -2.27 -4.45 -5.44
C ARG A 34 -0.87 -3.93 -5.70
N ILE A 35 -0.75 -2.98 -6.63
CA ILE A 35 0.46 -2.19 -6.80
C ILE A 35 0.13 -0.71 -6.69
N ALA A 36 1.04 0.07 -6.12
CA ALA A 36 0.88 1.49 -5.94
C ALA A 36 2.22 2.21 -6.08
N LYS A 37 2.14 3.49 -6.45
CA LYS A 37 3.29 4.40 -6.42
C LYS A 37 3.18 5.27 -5.18
N PHE A 38 4.24 5.33 -4.39
CA PHE A 38 4.29 6.12 -3.16
C PHE A 38 5.23 7.30 -3.36
N GLU A 39 4.82 8.47 -2.90
CA GLU A 39 5.66 9.68 -2.88
C GLU A 39 5.16 10.64 -1.79
N ALA A 40 6.08 11.28 -1.08
CA ALA A 40 5.78 12.10 0.09
C ALA A 40 5.07 11.28 1.19
N GLU A 41 4.15 11.89 1.94
CA GLU A 41 3.47 11.25 3.07
C GLU A 41 2.06 10.76 2.69
N HIS A 42 1.71 9.58 3.19
CA HIS A 42 0.32 9.15 3.33
C HIS A 42 -0.29 9.71 4.63
N VAL A 43 -1.53 9.34 4.92
CA VAL A 43 -2.21 9.66 6.18
C VAL A 43 -1.87 8.65 7.28
N TRP A 44 -1.85 9.09 8.55
CA TRP A 44 -1.88 8.14 9.67
C TRP A 44 -3.22 7.41 9.69
N HIS A 45 -3.15 6.08 9.73
CA HIS A 45 -4.34 5.24 9.70
C HIS A 45 -4.15 3.90 10.40
N VAL A 46 -5.25 3.20 10.62
CA VAL A 46 -5.33 1.87 11.24
C VAL A 46 -6.23 0.98 10.40
N HIS A 47 -5.78 -0.24 10.13
CA HIS A 47 -6.63 -1.35 9.73
C HIS A 47 -6.96 -2.18 10.97
N GLU A 48 -8.18 -2.12 11.48
CA GLU A 48 -8.56 -2.76 12.75
C GLU A 48 -8.64 -4.28 12.60
N ASP A 49 -9.06 -4.77 11.43
CA ASP A 49 -9.40 -6.18 11.21
C ASP A 49 -8.40 -6.95 10.35
N THR A 50 -7.44 -6.26 9.69
CA THR A 50 -6.51 -6.89 8.74
C THR A 50 -5.08 -6.40 8.88
N ASP A 51 -4.15 -7.31 8.60
CA ASP A 51 -2.74 -6.99 8.47
C ASP A 51 -2.50 -6.37 7.08
N GLU A 52 -1.60 -5.40 6.99
CA GLU A 52 -1.20 -4.81 5.71
C GLU A 52 0.22 -5.25 5.35
N PHE A 53 0.36 -5.93 4.22
CA PHE A 53 1.64 -6.39 3.71
C PHE A 53 2.22 -5.43 2.67
N PHE A 54 3.51 -5.13 2.80
CA PHE A 54 4.28 -4.31 1.88
C PHE A 54 5.44 -5.11 1.27
N LEU A 55 5.63 -5.00 -0.04
CA LEU A 55 6.87 -5.35 -0.76
C LEU A 55 7.33 -4.13 -1.56
N VAL A 56 8.53 -3.63 -1.28
CA VAL A 56 9.13 -2.55 -2.07
C VAL A 56 9.76 -3.13 -3.33
N VAL A 57 9.16 -2.86 -4.49
CA VAL A 57 9.65 -3.32 -5.80
C VAL A 57 10.77 -2.41 -6.30
N GLU A 58 10.63 -1.10 -6.12
CA GLU A 58 11.63 -0.09 -6.46
C GLU A 58 11.58 1.08 -5.45
N GLY A 59 12.73 1.71 -5.19
CA GLY A 59 12.82 2.85 -4.26
C GLY A 59 12.94 2.46 -2.79
N GLU A 60 12.44 3.33 -1.92
CA GLU A 60 12.52 3.23 -0.46
C GLU A 60 11.24 3.77 0.20
N VAL A 61 10.72 3.04 1.18
CA VAL A 61 9.51 3.41 1.95
C VAL A 61 9.87 3.49 3.43
N HIS A 62 9.41 4.54 4.10
CA HIS A 62 9.48 4.73 5.54
C HIS A 62 8.10 4.50 6.13
N LEU A 63 7.97 3.50 6.99
CA LEU A 63 6.74 3.21 7.73
C LEU A 63 6.86 3.75 9.16
N GLY A 64 6.20 4.86 9.45
CA GLY A 64 5.98 5.29 10.83
C GLY A 64 4.98 4.36 11.50
N LEU A 65 5.28 3.86 12.70
CA LEU A 65 4.44 2.96 13.49
C LEU A 65 4.25 3.55 14.89
N ARG A 66 3.03 3.51 15.40
CA ARG A 66 2.69 3.82 16.80
C ARG A 66 2.25 2.54 17.48
N GLU A 67 3.16 1.98 18.28
CA GLU A 67 2.96 0.72 18.99
C GLU A 67 2.82 0.99 20.50
N PRO A 68 2.34 0.02 21.30
CA PRO A 68 2.26 0.19 22.76
C PRO A 68 3.59 0.56 23.43
N ALA A 69 4.72 0.14 22.85
CA ALA A 69 6.06 0.44 23.36
C ALA A 69 6.58 1.85 22.97
N GLY A 70 5.87 2.56 22.10
CA GLY A 70 6.24 3.87 21.58
C GLY A 70 6.16 3.95 20.05
N ALA A 71 6.57 5.10 19.51
CA ALA A 71 6.64 5.32 18.08
C ALA A 71 8.02 4.96 17.51
N ARG A 72 8.05 4.34 16.33
CA ARG A 72 9.29 4.05 15.59
C ARG A 72 9.06 4.14 14.08
N THR A 73 10.15 4.15 13.32
CA THR A 73 10.11 4.08 11.86
C THR A 73 10.84 2.83 11.37
N VAL A 74 10.20 2.08 10.48
CA VAL A 74 10.83 1.00 9.71
C VAL A 74 11.20 1.54 8.34
N ILE A 75 12.43 1.29 7.89
CA ILE A 75 12.89 1.64 6.55
C ILE A 75 12.91 0.38 5.70
N LEU A 76 12.13 0.39 4.63
CA LEU A 76 12.06 -0.67 3.63
C LEU A 76 12.76 -0.23 2.36
N THR A 77 13.89 -0.86 2.05
CA THR A 77 14.58 -0.68 0.77
C THR A 77 14.05 -1.67 -0.25
N ARG A 78 14.33 -1.43 -1.54
CA ARG A 78 14.08 -2.39 -2.64
C ARG A 78 14.33 -3.86 -2.25
N GLY A 79 13.35 -4.71 -2.53
CA GLY A 79 13.34 -6.14 -2.23
C GLY A 79 12.96 -6.51 -0.78
N SER A 80 12.69 -5.52 0.07
CA SER A 80 12.25 -5.76 1.46
C SER A 80 10.76 -6.00 1.52
N VAL A 81 10.37 -6.87 2.45
CA VAL A 81 8.97 -7.08 2.83
C VAL A 81 8.75 -6.71 4.29
N PHE A 82 7.56 -6.23 4.62
CA PHE A 82 7.15 -6.00 6.00
C PHE A 82 5.63 -6.08 6.10
N THR A 83 5.14 -6.55 7.24
CA THR A 83 3.71 -6.60 7.55
C THR A 83 3.45 -5.70 8.74
N VAL A 84 2.55 -4.73 8.56
CA VAL A 84 1.99 -3.97 9.66
C VAL A 84 0.87 -4.81 10.28
N PRO A 85 0.97 -5.20 11.57
CA PRO A 85 -0.08 -5.97 12.21
C PRO A 85 -1.36 -5.15 12.34
N ARG A 86 -2.52 -5.81 12.18
CA ARG A 86 -3.84 -5.21 12.42
C ARG A 86 -3.92 -4.49 13.78
N GLY A 87 -4.65 -3.39 13.82
CA GLY A 87 -4.78 -2.51 14.97
C GLY A 87 -3.57 -1.61 15.22
N THR A 88 -2.51 -1.70 14.40
CA THR A 88 -1.35 -0.82 14.52
C THR A 88 -1.57 0.46 13.72
N GLU A 89 -1.54 1.60 14.41
CA GLU A 89 -1.56 2.90 13.75
C GLU A 89 -0.23 3.14 13.04
N HIS A 90 -0.29 3.44 11.75
CA HIS A 90 0.88 3.58 10.91
C HIS A 90 0.70 4.63 9.82
N ARG A 91 1.83 5.07 9.25
CA ARG A 91 1.88 6.05 8.17
C ARG A 91 3.02 5.72 7.22
N PRO A 92 2.72 5.18 6.04
CA PRO A 92 3.68 5.07 4.94
C PRO A 92 4.10 6.45 4.43
N SER A 93 5.36 6.55 4.04
CA SER A 93 5.91 7.70 3.35
C SER A 93 7.07 7.27 2.46
N ALA A 94 7.33 8.00 1.39
CA ALA A 94 8.43 7.73 0.48
C ALA A 94 9.17 9.04 0.18
N PRO A 95 10.45 9.18 0.60
CA PRO A 95 11.23 10.41 0.36
C PRO A 95 11.44 10.73 -1.13
N ARG A 96 11.36 9.70 -1.98
CA ARG A 96 11.33 9.77 -3.45
C ARG A 96 10.30 8.75 -3.92
N ARG A 97 9.83 8.90 -5.16
CA ARG A 97 8.91 7.95 -5.79
C ARG A 97 9.38 6.49 -5.60
N ALA A 98 8.50 5.67 -5.05
CA ALA A 98 8.70 4.24 -4.82
C ALA A 98 7.57 3.43 -5.45
N GLU A 99 7.87 2.21 -5.87
CA GLU A 99 6.91 1.26 -6.43
C GLU A 99 6.73 0.13 -5.42
N VAL A 100 5.48 -0.08 -5.01
CA VAL A 100 5.14 -0.95 -3.88
C VAL A 100 4.06 -1.92 -4.31
N LEU A 101 4.25 -3.19 -3.95
CA LEU A 101 3.20 -4.19 -3.98
C LEU A 101 2.59 -4.30 -2.59
N LEU A 102 1.27 -4.29 -2.53
CA LEU A 102 0.48 -4.50 -1.33
C LEU A 102 -0.30 -5.82 -1.46
N PHE A 103 -0.57 -6.47 -0.34
CA PHE A 103 -1.38 -7.68 -0.30
C PHE A 103 -2.33 -7.64 0.88
N GLU A 104 -3.62 -7.57 0.59
CA GLU A 104 -4.67 -7.24 1.57
C GLU A 104 -5.99 -7.91 1.18
N PRO A 105 -6.93 -8.11 2.11
CA PRO A 105 -8.28 -8.56 1.77
C PRO A 105 -8.96 -7.68 0.72
N THR A 106 -9.73 -8.28 -0.17
CA THR A 106 -10.53 -7.56 -1.15
C THR A 106 -11.53 -6.64 -0.44
N GLY A 107 -11.57 -5.38 -0.85
CA GLY A 107 -12.43 -4.36 -0.24
C GLY A 107 -11.80 -3.59 0.92
N THR A 108 -10.56 -3.89 1.33
CA THR A 108 -9.83 -3.08 2.32
C THR A 108 -9.65 -1.64 1.79
N LEU A 109 -10.12 -0.66 2.56
CA LEU A 109 -10.02 0.77 2.25
C LEU A 109 -8.59 1.26 2.48
N THR A 110 -8.00 1.95 1.50
CA THR A 110 -6.58 2.39 1.51
C THR A 110 -6.19 3.34 2.64
N VAL A 111 -7.17 4.03 3.22
CA VAL A 111 -6.97 4.91 4.37
C VAL A 111 -7.35 4.24 5.69
N GLY A 112 -7.54 2.92 5.72
CA GLY A 112 -7.90 2.17 6.92
C GLY A 112 -9.32 2.43 7.43
N ASP A 113 -9.69 1.72 8.50
CA ASP A 113 -10.98 1.84 9.19
C ASP A 113 -11.08 3.15 10.00
N ARG A 114 -9.93 3.68 10.41
CA ARG A 114 -9.78 4.94 11.13
C ARG A 114 -8.52 5.66 10.67
N HIS A 115 -8.66 6.94 10.37
CA HIS A 115 -7.59 7.79 9.86
C HIS A 115 -7.72 9.25 10.28
N GLU A 116 -6.64 10.00 10.13
CA GLU A 116 -6.66 11.47 10.17
C GLU A 116 -7.38 12.06 8.94
N GLU A 117 -7.47 13.38 8.85
CA GLU A 117 -8.02 14.03 7.66
C GLU A 117 -7.24 13.64 6.40
N VAL A 118 -7.95 13.19 5.36
CA VAL A 118 -7.32 12.71 4.13
C VAL A 118 -7.04 13.89 3.20
N PRO A 119 -5.77 14.12 2.81
CA PRO A 119 -5.44 15.21 1.89
C PRO A 119 -5.83 14.87 0.45
N ASP A 120 -6.04 15.89 -0.38
CA ASP A 120 -6.51 15.76 -1.78
C ASP A 120 -5.63 14.87 -2.67
N HIS A 121 -4.35 14.68 -2.31
CA HIS A 121 -3.40 13.86 -3.08
C HIS A 121 -3.43 12.37 -2.72
N VAL A 122 -4.21 11.97 -1.71
CA VAL A 122 -4.40 10.58 -1.32
C VAL A 122 -5.74 10.09 -1.86
N ASP A 123 -5.71 8.97 -2.60
CA ASP A 123 -6.90 8.39 -3.21
C ASP A 123 -7.60 7.45 -2.23
N VAL A 124 -8.83 7.81 -1.84
CA VAL A 124 -9.68 7.04 -0.94
C VAL A 124 -10.42 5.99 -1.77
N THR A 125 -9.92 4.76 -1.75
CA THR A 125 -10.40 3.68 -2.61
C THR A 125 -10.22 2.32 -1.94
N THR A 126 -10.83 1.28 -2.49
CA THR A 126 -10.53 -0.11 -2.16
C THR A 126 -9.64 -0.77 -3.23
N GLY A 127 -8.96 0.05 -4.03
CA GLY A 127 -8.19 -0.37 -5.20
C GLY A 127 -8.97 -0.23 -6.50
N HIS A 128 -8.28 0.19 -7.55
CA HIS A 128 -8.83 0.30 -8.90
C HIS A 128 -8.49 -0.93 -9.71
N THR A 129 -9.34 -1.31 -10.67
CA THR A 129 -8.95 -2.33 -11.65
C THR A 129 -7.82 -1.78 -12.51
N LEU A 130 -6.78 -2.56 -12.74
CA LEU A 130 -5.76 -2.20 -13.72
C LEU A 130 -6.39 -2.18 -15.12
N THR A 131 -6.52 -1.00 -15.72
CA THR A 131 -7.02 -0.79 -17.09
C THR A 131 -5.90 -0.81 -18.12
#